data_AF-A0A6G3RZN2-F1
#
_entry.id   AF-A0A6G3RZN2-F1
#
_cell.length_a   1.000
_cell.length_b   1.000
_cell.length_c   1.000
_cell.angle_alpha   90.00
_cell.angle_beta   90.00
_cell.angle_gamma   90.00
#
_symmetry.space_group_name_H-M   'P 1'
#
loop_
_entity.id
_entity.type
_entity.pdbx_description
1 polymer ?
#
loop_
_entity_poly.entity_id
_entity_poly.type
_entity_poly.pdbx_seq_one_letter_code
_entity_poly.pdbx_strand_id
1 'polypeptide(L)'
;MIVLDSNQLRFVLPHTPALKLFSAIAERAGHTLATTDTVLREVVRQHRQATDSALTTFIKARREANRMLPPGQRISEVNFPDRFRAAKVKEAISEFEADLRNTFQILPVAPEDAVAALEIEADQRPPCTNGTGARDAAIWLTTARACRTLESDTSGPPLPVIFVSQDKDFRGPGKTGTLAPELANEDTEAGRLLLLPNVLAVMDRLGYPQQFGDAEEITAREDFQQALLDAVIRFTVFPGRQLAQMEDGEVTVRFKDDGKARQCRGEGTRLTSISGTWSVRVVTERLPRRPDGHGGGYRGFPMAVEGTVLLVEDDGQQTEIDFVPQSVHLPWA
;
A
#
# COMPACT_ATOMS: atom_id res chain seq x y z
N MET A 1 11.53 -15.97 0.57
CA MET A 1 10.10 -15.65 0.77
C MET A 1 9.93 -14.74 1.99
N ILE A 2 8.98 -13.81 1.95
CA ILE A 2 8.62 -12.93 3.08
C ILE A 2 7.15 -13.18 3.44
N VAL A 3 6.89 -13.73 4.62
CA VAL A 3 5.54 -14.07 5.11
C VAL A 3 5.04 -13.00 6.07
N LEU A 4 3.95 -12.33 5.71
CA LEU A 4 3.35 -11.26 6.51
C LEU A 4 2.20 -11.77 7.39
N ASP A 5 2.26 -11.42 8.67
CA ASP A 5 1.15 -11.52 9.61
C ASP A 5 0.09 -10.43 9.34
N SER A 6 -1.13 -10.60 9.86
CA SER A 6 -2.28 -9.69 9.73
C SER A 6 -1.92 -8.24 10.11
N ASN A 7 -1.15 -8.03 11.18
CA ASN A 7 -0.76 -6.70 11.61
C ASN A 7 0.20 -6.01 10.62
N GLN A 8 1.08 -6.76 9.94
CA GLN A 8 2.04 -6.23 8.98
C GLN A 8 1.42 -6.07 7.60
N LEU A 9 0.60 -7.03 7.17
CA LEU A 9 -0.11 -6.98 5.90
C LEU A 9 -0.98 -5.71 5.80
N ARG A 10 -1.57 -5.26 6.91
CA ARG A 10 -2.35 -4.00 6.96
C ARG A 10 -1.53 -2.73 6.69
N PHE A 11 -0.21 -2.74 6.89
CA PHE A 11 0.65 -1.62 6.52
C PHE A 11 0.96 -1.60 5.02
N VAL A 12 0.85 -2.74 4.34
CA VAL A 12 1.17 -2.93 2.92
C VAL A 12 -0.02 -3.53 2.17
N LEU A 13 -1.20 -2.91 2.33
CA LEU A 13 -2.40 -3.34 1.60
C LEU A 13 -2.27 -3.03 0.09
N PRO A 14 -3.06 -3.73 -0.76
CA PRO A 14 -3.24 -3.36 -2.15
C PRO A 14 -3.51 -1.86 -2.32
N HIS A 15 -2.98 -1.29 -3.41
CA HIS A 15 -3.10 0.13 -3.76
C HIS A 15 -2.41 1.10 -2.79
N THR A 16 -1.64 0.60 -1.82
CA THR A 16 -0.86 1.48 -0.92
C THR A 16 0.56 1.73 -1.44
N PRO A 17 1.10 2.95 -1.23
CA PRO A 17 2.52 3.28 -1.43
C PRO A 17 3.49 2.26 -0.84
N ALA A 18 3.20 1.87 0.40
CA ALA A 18 4.06 1.02 1.17
C ALA A 18 4.20 -0.35 0.50
N LEU A 19 3.09 -0.90 -0.03
CA LEU A 19 3.13 -2.18 -0.75
C LEU A 19 3.96 -2.09 -2.02
N LYS A 20 3.78 -1.05 -2.84
CA LYS A 20 4.54 -0.92 -4.10
C LYS A 20 6.05 -0.86 -3.84
N LEU A 21 6.46 0.01 -2.92
CA LEU A 21 7.85 0.12 -2.50
C LEU A 21 8.38 -1.20 -1.95
N PHE A 22 7.61 -1.86 -1.09
CA PHE A 22 8.02 -3.11 -0.46
C PHE A 22 8.11 -4.27 -1.45
N SER A 23 7.19 -4.36 -2.41
CA SER A 23 7.19 -5.36 -3.47
C SER A 23 8.40 -5.20 -4.37
N ALA A 24 8.72 -3.96 -4.78
CA ALA A 24 9.92 -3.68 -5.58
C ALA A 24 11.22 -4.05 -4.86
N ILE A 25 11.30 -3.84 -3.55
CA ILE A 25 12.46 -4.26 -2.74
C ILE A 25 12.54 -5.79 -2.63
N ALA A 26 11.42 -6.43 -2.33
CA ALA A 26 11.35 -7.89 -2.20
C ALA A 26 11.73 -8.59 -3.51
N GLU A 27 11.20 -8.13 -4.64
CA GLU A 27 11.48 -8.66 -5.97
C GLU A 27 12.97 -8.52 -6.32
N ARG A 28 13.57 -7.35 -6.10
CA ARG A 28 15.01 -7.15 -6.33
C ARG A 28 15.88 -8.04 -5.45
N ALA A 29 15.47 -8.25 -4.21
CA ALA A 29 16.16 -9.16 -3.31
C ALA A 29 15.88 -10.65 -3.60
N GLY A 30 15.08 -10.97 -4.62
CA GLY A 30 14.72 -12.34 -5.00
C GLY A 30 13.71 -13.01 -4.06
N HIS A 31 13.02 -12.26 -3.20
CA HIS A 31 12.02 -12.78 -2.28
C HIS A 31 10.60 -12.66 -2.84
N THR A 32 9.83 -13.74 -2.81
CA THR A 32 8.37 -13.65 -3.03
C THR A 32 7.65 -13.14 -1.77
N LEU A 33 6.68 -12.24 -1.95
CA LEU A 33 5.76 -11.84 -0.89
C LEU A 33 4.68 -12.90 -0.68
N ALA A 34 4.47 -13.30 0.57
CA ALA A 34 3.53 -14.33 0.93
C ALA A 34 2.72 -13.96 2.20
N THR A 35 1.58 -14.62 2.35
CA THR A 35 0.80 -14.61 3.58
C THR A 35 0.06 -15.94 3.73
N THR A 36 -0.49 -16.25 4.90
CA THR A 36 -1.26 -17.48 5.08
C THR A 36 -2.72 -17.28 4.71
N ASP A 37 -3.42 -18.35 4.35
CA ASP A 37 -4.86 -18.30 4.09
C ASP A 37 -5.67 -17.82 5.32
N THR A 38 -5.15 -18.09 6.51
CA THR A 38 -5.68 -17.62 7.80
C THR A 38 -5.59 -16.10 7.94
N VAL A 39 -4.41 -15.52 7.64
CA VAL A 39 -4.21 -14.06 7.62
C VAL A 39 -5.08 -13.40 6.55
N LEU A 40 -5.16 -13.99 5.35
CA LEU A 40 -6.01 -13.50 4.27
C LEU A 40 -7.48 -13.37 4.71
N ARG A 41 -8.05 -14.43 5.29
CA ARG A 41 -9.44 -14.43 5.80
C ARG A 41 -9.64 -13.35 6.85
N GLU A 42 -8.67 -13.16 7.74
CA GLU A 42 -8.74 -12.13 8.76
C GLU A 42 -8.75 -10.71 8.17
N VAL A 43 -7.81 -10.41 7.28
CA VAL A 43 -7.69 -9.08 6.67
C VAL A 43 -8.91 -8.75 5.81
N VAL A 44 -9.43 -9.71 5.06
CA VAL A 44 -10.68 -9.54 4.29
C VAL A 44 -11.87 -9.27 5.22
N ARG A 45 -12.00 -10.00 6.32
CA ARG A 45 -13.06 -9.77 7.33
C ARG A 45 -12.94 -8.37 7.95
N GLN A 46 -11.73 -7.96 8.35
CA GLN A 46 -11.48 -6.65 8.93
C GLN A 46 -11.75 -5.52 7.93
N HIS A 47 -11.36 -5.70 6.66
CA HIS A 47 -11.62 -4.74 5.59
C HIS A 47 -13.13 -4.58 5.35
N ARG A 48 -13.90 -5.68 5.34
CA ARG A 48 -15.37 -5.61 5.28
C ARG A 48 -15.97 -4.79 6.42
N GLN A 49 -15.55 -5.06 7.66
CA GLN A 49 -16.02 -4.32 8.83
C GLN A 49 -15.67 -2.82 8.76
N ALA A 50 -14.47 -2.48 8.27
CA ALA A 50 -14.03 -1.10 8.10
C ALA A 50 -14.88 -0.39 7.02
N THR A 51 -15.13 -1.03 5.89
CA THR A 51 -15.97 -0.50 4.81
C THR A 51 -17.41 -0.26 5.27
N ASP A 52 -18.01 -1.23 5.98
CA ASP A 52 -19.36 -1.09 6.53
C ASP A 52 -19.44 0.06 7.56
N SER A 53 -18.42 0.20 8.41
CA SER A 53 -18.31 1.28 9.39
C SER A 53 -18.16 2.66 8.73
N ALA A 54 -17.32 2.77 7.70
CA ALA A 54 -17.12 4.00 6.93
C ALA A 54 -18.42 4.44 6.24
N LEU A 55 -19.13 3.52 5.60
CA LEU A 55 -20.43 3.80 4.97
C LEU A 55 -21.47 4.26 6.00
N THR A 56 -21.54 3.60 7.14
CA THR A 56 -22.43 4.00 8.24
C THR A 56 -22.12 5.40 8.74
N THR A 57 -20.84 5.74 8.86
CA THR A 57 -20.36 7.05 9.30
C THR A 57 -20.71 8.14 8.28
N PHE A 58 -20.48 7.86 6.98
CA PHE A 58 -20.86 8.76 5.89
C PHE A 58 -22.36 9.07 5.90
N ILE A 59 -23.21 8.06 6.06
CA ILE A 59 -24.68 8.23 6.12
C ILE A 59 -25.08 9.13 7.30
N LYS A 60 -24.46 8.92 8.48
CA LYS A 60 -24.71 9.75 9.67
C LYS A 60 -24.28 11.20 9.44
N ALA A 61 -23.07 11.42 8.91
CA ALA A 61 -22.54 12.75 8.63
C ALA A 61 -23.41 13.51 7.62
N ARG A 62 -23.83 12.84 6.54
CA ARG A 62 -24.76 13.40 5.55
C ARG A 62 -26.09 13.81 6.17
N ARG A 63 -26.67 12.95 7.02
CA ARG A 63 -27.93 13.24 7.72
C ARG A 63 -27.79 14.50 8.59
N GLU A 64 -26.66 14.64 9.28
CA GLU A 64 -26.39 15.80 10.11
C GLU A 64 -26.23 17.09 9.28
N ALA A 65 -25.44 17.04 8.21
CA ALA A 65 -25.29 18.17 7.29
C ALA A 65 -26.66 18.60 6.70
N ASN A 66 -27.49 17.65 6.29
CA ASN A 66 -28.83 17.93 5.74
C ASN A 66 -29.82 18.52 6.76
N ARG A 67 -29.55 18.45 8.07
CA ARG A 67 -30.32 19.18 9.09
C ARG A 67 -29.97 20.68 9.12
N MET A 68 -28.73 21.02 8.78
CA MET A 68 -28.23 22.39 8.78
C MET A 68 -28.49 23.12 7.46
N LEU A 69 -28.71 22.37 6.37
CA LEU A 69 -28.91 22.91 5.03
C LEU A 69 -30.39 23.17 4.71
N PRO A 70 -30.72 24.28 4.01
CA PRO A 70 -32.07 24.52 3.51
C PRO A 70 -32.44 23.44 2.47
N PRO A 71 -33.74 23.12 2.29
CA PRO A 71 -34.18 22.00 1.45
C PRO A 71 -33.59 21.96 0.03
N GLY A 72 -33.44 23.11 -0.62
CA GLY A 72 -32.89 23.21 -1.99
C GLY A 72 -31.37 23.08 -2.10
N GLN A 73 -30.65 23.01 -0.98
CA GLN A 73 -29.19 22.86 -0.93
C GLN A 73 -28.76 21.57 -0.20
N ARG A 74 -29.71 20.68 0.09
CA ARG A 74 -29.38 19.40 0.74
C ARG A 74 -28.47 18.59 -0.16
N ILE A 75 -27.49 17.95 0.48
CA ILE A 75 -26.64 16.96 -0.15
C ILE A 75 -27.56 15.84 -0.64
N SER A 76 -27.62 15.67 -1.96
CA SER A 76 -28.44 14.65 -2.60
C SER A 76 -28.13 13.28 -2.01
N GLU A 77 -29.15 12.41 -1.98
CA GLU A 77 -28.84 11.01 -1.78
C GLU A 77 -27.97 10.55 -2.94
N VAL A 78 -26.72 10.19 -2.65
CA VAL A 78 -26.01 9.28 -3.55
C VAL A 78 -26.90 8.04 -3.59
N ASN A 79 -27.54 7.82 -4.74
CA ASN A 79 -28.53 6.77 -4.96
C ASN A 79 -27.85 5.41 -4.83
N PHE A 80 -27.67 4.94 -3.59
CA PHE A 80 -27.33 3.57 -3.28
C PHE A 80 -28.53 2.97 -2.56
N PRO A 81 -29.57 2.50 -3.29
CA PRO A 81 -30.60 1.70 -2.65
C PRO A 81 -29.92 0.55 -1.92
N ASP A 82 -30.39 0.18 -0.72
CA ASP A 82 -29.65 -0.71 0.19
C ASP A 82 -29.22 -2.05 -0.46
N ARG A 83 -30.01 -2.56 -1.42
CA ARG A 83 -29.66 -3.74 -2.21
C ARG A 83 -28.44 -3.52 -3.12
N PHE A 84 -28.32 -2.35 -3.74
CA PHE A 84 -27.15 -1.98 -4.53
C PHE A 84 -25.94 -1.68 -3.64
N ARG A 85 -26.15 -1.18 -2.42
CA ARG A 85 -25.07 -0.98 -1.44
C ARG A 85 -24.45 -2.32 -1.04
N ALA A 86 -25.25 -3.30 -0.65
CA ALA A 86 -24.74 -4.62 -0.28
C ALA A 86 -24.02 -5.31 -1.45
N ALA A 87 -24.55 -5.18 -2.67
CA ALA A 87 -23.89 -5.68 -3.87
C ALA A 87 -22.54 -5.00 -4.14
N LYS A 88 -22.48 -3.66 -4.04
CA LYS A 88 -21.26 -2.87 -4.26
C LYS A 88 -20.20 -3.11 -3.19
N VAL A 89 -20.60 -3.25 -1.92
CA VAL A 89 -19.66 -3.65 -0.85
C VAL A 89 -19.14 -5.05 -1.15
N LYS A 90 -20.02 -6.01 -1.49
CA LYS A 90 -19.58 -7.37 -1.82
C LYS A 90 -18.59 -7.38 -2.99
N GLU A 91 -18.87 -6.64 -4.05
CA GLU A 91 -18.00 -6.47 -5.22
C GLU A 91 -16.64 -5.91 -4.80
N ALA A 92 -16.61 -4.79 -4.07
CA ALA A 92 -15.37 -4.18 -3.58
C ALA A 92 -14.56 -5.12 -2.66
N ILE A 93 -15.21 -5.91 -1.80
CA ILE A 93 -14.52 -6.90 -0.96
C ILE A 93 -13.96 -8.05 -1.80
N SER A 94 -14.68 -8.49 -2.84
CA SER A 94 -14.20 -9.53 -3.75
C SER A 94 -13.02 -9.05 -4.60
N GLU A 95 -13.05 -7.81 -5.08
CA GLU A 95 -11.92 -7.17 -5.78
C GLU A 95 -10.71 -7.06 -4.85
N PHE A 96 -10.90 -6.57 -3.62
CA PHE A 96 -9.83 -6.48 -2.63
C PHE A 96 -9.19 -7.84 -2.30
N GLU A 97 -10.00 -8.91 -2.15
CA GLU A 97 -9.47 -10.25 -1.95
C GLU A 97 -8.69 -10.74 -3.19
N ALA A 98 -9.19 -10.47 -4.39
CA ALA A 98 -8.50 -10.83 -5.63
C ALA A 98 -7.15 -10.12 -5.74
N ASP A 99 -7.09 -8.83 -5.41
CA ASP A 99 -5.84 -8.06 -5.40
C ASP A 99 -4.82 -8.63 -4.42
N LEU A 100 -5.26 -9.03 -3.22
CA LEU A 100 -4.38 -9.72 -2.26
C LEU A 100 -3.84 -11.04 -2.81
N ARG A 101 -4.68 -11.84 -3.49
CA ARG A 101 -4.26 -13.12 -4.09
C ARG A 101 -3.34 -12.94 -5.29
N ASN A 102 -3.48 -11.84 -6.03
CA ASN A 102 -2.61 -11.51 -7.16
C ASN A 102 -1.25 -10.99 -6.67
N THR A 103 -1.22 -10.31 -5.53
CA THR A 103 0.00 -9.71 -4.97
C THR A 103 0.81 -10.71 -4.13
N PHE A 104 0.13 -11.55 -3.35
CA PHE A 104 0.77 -12.42 -2.36
C PHE A 104 0.58 -13.89 -2.72
N GLN A 105 1.65 -14.66 -2.58
CA GLN A 105 1.53 -16.11 -2.53
C GLN A 105 0.77 -16.52 -1.26
N ILE A 106 -0.40 -17.15 -1.42
CA ILE A 106 -1.22 -17.60 -0.30
C ILE A 106 -0.78 -19.00 0.12
N LEU A 107 -0.21 -19.10 1.32
CA LEU A 107 0.21 -20.36 1.93
C LEU A 107 -1.00 -21.02 2.62
N PRO A 108 -1.46 -22.20 2.14
CA PRO A 108 -2.54 -22.90 2.81
C PRO A 108 -2.05 -23.48 4.13
N VAL A 109 -2.82 -23.30 5.21
CA VAL A 109 -2.62 -24.04 6.46
C VAL A 109 -2.90 -25.52 6.20
N ALA A 110 -1.90 -26.38 6.46
CA ALA A 110 -2.07 -27.82 6.32
C ALA A 110 -2.91 -28.36 7.48
N PRO A 111 -3.69 -29.45 7.29
CA PRO A 111 -4.44 -30.08 8.38
C PRO A 111 -3.56 -30.42 9.59
N GLU A 112 -2.33 -30.87 9.35
CA GLU A 112 -1.37 -31.21 10.40
C GLU A 112 -0.93 -29.97 11.19
N ASP A 113 -0.68 -28.85 10.49
CA ASP A 113 -0.33 -27.57 11.14
C ASP A 113 -1.50 -27.07 12.00
N ALA A 114 -2.74 -27.23 11.54
CA ALA A 114 -3.93 -26.83 12.29
C ALA A 114 -4.14 -27.68 13.56
N VAL A 115 -3.96 -28.99 13.48
CA VAL A 115 -4.04 -29.89 14.65
C VAL A 115 -2.93 -29.54 15.65
N ALA A 116 -1.69 -29.42 15.19
CA ALA A 116 -0.56 -29.05 16.05
C ALA A 116 -0.74 -27.67 16.70
N ALA A 117 -1.35 -26.71 16.00
CA ALA A 117 -1.67 -25.40 16.56
C ALA A 117 -2.70 -25.47 17.71
N LEU A 118 -3.71 -26.34 17.59
CA LEU A 118 -4.68 -26.59 18.66
C LEU A 118 -4.02 -27.29 19.86
N GLU A 119 -3.09 -28.21 19.62
CA GLU A 119 -2.30 -28.85 20.68
C GLU A 119 -1.42 -27.82 21.41
N ILE A 120 -0.75 -26.92 20.67
CA ILE A 120 0.03 -25.81 21.25
C ILE A 120 -0.86 -24.91 22.12
N GLU A 121 -2.08 -24.58 21.66
CA GLU A 121 -3.05 -23.80 22.44
C GLU A 121 -3.52 -24.52 23.70
N ALA A 122 -3.84 -25.82 23.60
CA ALA A 122 -4.25 -26.65 24.73
C ALA A 122 -3.14 -26.75 25.80
N ASP A 123 -1.89 -26.86 25.35
CA ASP A 123 -0.71 -26.89 26.21
C ASP A 123 -0.28 -25.50 26.72
N GLN A 124 -0.92 -24.43 26.25
CA GLN A 124 -0.56 -23.03 26.54
C GLN A 124 0.91 -22.70 26.21
N ARG A 125 1.42 -23.28 25.13
CA ARG A 125 2.77 -23.03 24.63
C ARG A 125 2.77 -21.81 23.70
N PRO A 126 3.86 -21.01 23.65
CA PRO A 126 3.97 -19.93 22.68
C PRO A 126 3.72 -20.40 21.24
N PRO A 127 3.11 -19.55 20.37
CA PRO A 127 2.65 -18.19 20.63
C PRO A 127 1.29 -18.12 21.36
N CYS A 128 0.72 -19.23 21.82
CA CYS A 128 -0.54 -19.20 22.54
C CYS A 128 -0.33 -18.71 23.98
N THR A 129 -1.14 -17.75 24.43
CA THR A 129 -1.17 -17.27 25.80
C THR A 129 -2.59 -17.35 26.36
N ASN A 130 -2.72 -17.75 27.63
CA ASN A 130 -4.00 -17.84 28.34
C ASN A 130 -5.08 -18.69 27.63
N GLY A 131 -4.68 -19.78 26.96
CA GLY A 131 -5.61 -20.66 26.24
C GLY A 131 -6.21 -20.04 24.97
N THR A 132 -5.54 -19.04 24.41
CA THR A 132 -5.87 -18.42 23.11
C THR A 132 -4.60 -18.29 22.26
N GLY A 133 -4.71 -18.47 20.95
CA GLY A 133 -3.62 -18.21 20.01
C GLY A 133 -3.38 -19.31 18.97
N ALA A 134 -4.26 -20.32 18.87
CA ALA A 134 -4.13 -21.39 17.86
C ALA A 134 -3.98 -20.82 16.44
N ARG A 135 -4.59 -19.67 16.16
CA ARG A 135 -4.42 -18.98 14.87
C ARG A 135 -2.96 -18.59 14.64
N ASP A 136 -2.33 -17.95 15.62
CA ASP A 136 -0.99 -17.41 15.53
C ASP A 136 0.04 -18.56 15.52
N ALA A 137 -0.25 -19.65 16.25
CA ALA A 137 0.49 -20.91 16.15
C ALA A 137 0.39 -21.54 14.75
N ALA A 138 -0.80 -21.59 14.15
CA ALA A 138 -0.99 -22.11 12.79
C ALA A 138 -0.23 -21.27 11.74
N ILE A 139 -0.21 -19.95 11.91
CA ILE A 139 0.59 -19.03 11.06
C ILE A 139 2.08 -19.36 11.18
N TRP A 140 2.59 -19.52 12.40
CA TRP A 140 3.99 -19.88 12.62
C TRP A 140 4.36 -21.22 12.01
N LEU A 141 3.57 -22.27 12.27
CA LEU A 141 3.81 -23.62 11.75
C LEU A 141 3.77 -23.65 10.21
N THR A 142 2.81 -22.95 9.60
CA THR A 142 2.73 -22.82 8.14
C THR A 142 3.97 -22.11 7.58
N THR A 143 4.46 -21.08 8.26
CA THR A 143 5.65 -20.35 7.86
C THR A 143 6.92 -21.19 8.01
N ALA A 144 7.04 -21.94 9.09
CA ALA A 144 8.14 -22.90 9.30
C ALA A 144 8.13 -23.99 8.22
N ARG A 145 6.96 -24.55 7.88
CA ARG A 145 6.84 -25.52 6.79
C ARG A 145 7.26 -24.95 5.43
N ALA A 146 7.06 -23.67 5.17
CA ALA A 146 7.50 -23.02 3.93
C ALA A 146 9.03 -23.01 3.77
N CYS A 147 9.80 -23.21 4.85
CA CYS A 147 11.26 -23.36 4.79
C CYS A 147 11.71 -24.63 4.04
N ARG A 148 10.80 -25.55 3.73
CA ARG A 148 11.10 -26.74 2.90
C ARG A 148 11.21 -26.42 1.41
N THR A 149 10.71 -25.27 0.99
CA THR A 149 10.70 -24.81 -0.41
C THR A 149 11.42 -23.47 -0.50
N LEU A 150 12.69 -23.44 -0.11
CA LEU A 150 13.48 -22.21 -0.11
C LEU A 150 13.65 -21.68 -1.53
N GLU A 151 13.48 -20.38 -1.65
CA GLU A 151 13.87 -19.64 -2.85
C GLU A 151 15.39 -19.60 -2.92
N SER A 152 15.93 -19.67 -4.13
CA SER A 152 17.37 -19.51 -4.35
C SER A 152 17.55 -18.33 -5.27
N ASP A 153 18.44 -17.42 -4.90
CA ASP A 153 18.92 -16.42 -5.86
C ASP A 153 19.67 -17.16 -6.98
N THR A 154 19.50 -16.69 -8.21
CA THR A 154 20.07 -17.21 -9.47
C THR A 154 21.58 -17.50 -9.43
N SER A 155 22.30 -16.93 -8.46
CA SER A 155 23.74 -17.13 -8.25
C SER A 155 24.15 -17.44 -6.79
N GLY A 156 23.19 -17.64 -5.88
CA GLY A 156 23.42 -17.52 -4.43
C GLY A 156 22.99 -18.71 -3.57
N PRO A 157 23.31 -18.67 -2.26
CA PRO A 157 22.76 -19.59 -1.26
C PRO A 157 21.22 -19.42 -1.16
N PRO A 158 20.51 -20.43 -0.63
CA PRO A 158 19.07 -20.33 -0.45
C PRO A 158 18.70 -19.14 0.43
N LEU A 159 17.72 -18.36 -0.03
CA LEU A 159 17.20 -17.19 0.66
C LEU A 159 16.38 -17.64 1.87
N PRO A 160 16.51 -16.96 3.03
CA PRO A 160 15.73 -17.31 4.20
C PRO A 160 14.25 -16.99 3.98
N VAL A 161 13.39 -17.75 4.65
CA VAL A 161 12.01 -17.35 4.90
C VAL A 161 12.02 -16.30 6.00
N ILE A 162 11.41 -15.15 5.73
CA ILE A 162 11.31 -14.04 6.68
C ILE A 162 9.86 -13.96 7.15
N PHE A 163 9.57 -14.37 8.38
CA PHE A 163 8.29 -14.11 9.03
C PHE A 163 8.29 -12.70 9.64
N VAL A 164 7.27 -11.92 9.32
CA VAL A 164 7.17 -10.53 9.78
C VAL A 164 5.97 -10.36 10.70
N SER A 165 6.21 -10.12 11.98
CA SER A 165 5.16 -9.86 12.96
C SER A 165 5.62 -8.91 14.08
N GLN A 166 4.71 -8.00 14.46
CA GLN A 166 4.86 -7.17 15.65
C GLN A 166 4.36 -7.86 16.92
N ASP A 167 3.77 -9.05 16.81
CA ASP A 167 3.21 -9.72 17.97
C ASP A 167 4.30 -10.08 18.97
N LYS A 168 4.01 -9.82 20.24
CA LYS A 168 4.89 -10.14 21.35
C LYS A 168 4.86 -11.63 21.65
N ASP A 169 3.79 -12.30 21.25
CA ASP A 169 3.57 -13.71 21.52
C ASP A 169 4.58 -14.62 20.79
N PHE A 170 5.20 -14.14 19.70
CA PHE A 170 6.31 -14.83 19.03
C PHE A 170 7.69 -14.56 19.65
N ARG A 171 7.81 -13.71 20.68
CA ARG A 171 9.10 -13.17 21.15
C ARG A 171 9.49 -13.70 22.52
N GLY A 172 10.80 -13.90 22.70
CA GLY A 172 11.37 -14.30 23.97
C GLY A 172 11.29 -13.21 25.05
N PRO A 173 11.41 -13.58 26.33
CA PRO A 173 11.32 -12.64 27.44
C PRO A 173 12.40 -11.55 27.38
N GLY A 174 11.97 -10.28 27.45
CA GLY A 174 12.84 -9.13 27.72
C GLY A 174 13.60 -8.52 26.55
N LYS A 175 13.39 -8.95 25.29
CA LYS A 175 14.09 -8.37 24.13
C LYS A 175 13.18 -8.14 22.91
N THR A 176 13.29 -6.97 22.31
CA THR A 176 12.73 -6.66 20.99
C THR A 176 13.51 -7.43 19.92
N GLY A 177 12.87 -8.41 19.28
CA GLY A 177 13.39 -9.06 18.07
C GLY A 177 14.05 -10.43 18.25
N THR A 178 14.08 -10.98 19.47
CA THR A 178 14.48 -12.39 19.68
C THR A 178 13.26 -13.29 19.68
N LEU A 179 13.30 -14.36 18.89
CA LEU A 179 12.28 -15.42 18.87
C LEU A 179 12.12 -16.05 20.28
N ALA A 180 10.90 -16.45 20.64
CA ALA A 180 10.68 -17.24 21.85
C ALA A 180 11.48 -18.56 21.77
N PRO A 181 12.23 -18.97 22.81
CA PRO A 181 13.04 -20.20 22.77
C PRO A 181 12.23 -21.44 22.39
N GLU A 182 10.96 -21.51 22.79
CA GLU A 182 10.03 -22.60 22.51
C GLU A 182 9.63 -22.69 21.03
N LEU A 183 9.82 -21.60 20.28
CA LEU A 183 9.58 -21.55 18.84
C LEU A 183 10.85 -21.84 18.03
N ALA A 184 12.02 -21.95 18.69
CA ALA A 184 13.25 -22.30 18.02
C ALA A 184 13.18 -23.73 17.46
N ASN A 185 13.65 -23.88 16.23
CA ASN A 185 13.78 -25.13 15.51
C ASN A 185 15.05 -25.10 14.64
N GLU A 186 15.36 -26.23 14.00
CA GLU A 186 16.54 -26.36 13.13
C GLU A 186 16.62 -25.29 12.02
N ASP A 187 15.48 -24.84 11.48
CA ASP A 187 15.43 -23.79 10.46
C ASP A 187 15.76 -22.40 11.02
N THR A 188 15.27 -22.08 12.21
CA THR A 188 15.60 -20.81 12.88
C THR A 188 17.05 -20.77 13.34
N GLU A 189 17.57 -21.89 13.87
CA GLU A 189 18.96 -22.01 14.32
C GLU A 189 19.94 -21.94 13.15
N ALA A 190 19.58 -22.53 12.01
CA ALA A 190 20.35 -22.46 10.78
C ALA A 190 20.17 -21.13 10.01
N GLY A 191 19.35 -20.19 10.52
CA GLY A 191 19.08 -18.90 9.88
C GLY A 191 18.24 -18.99 8.60
N ARG A 192 17.59 -20.13 8.34
CA ARG A 192 16.66 -20.34 7.21
C ARG A 192 15.28 -19.75 7.49
N LEU A 193 14.91 -19.58 8.75
CA LEU A 193 13.70 -18.89 9.19
C LEU A 193 14.07 -17.72 10.10
N LEU A 194 13.68 -16.50 9.71
CA LEU A 194 13.94 -15.28 10.46
C LEU A 194 12.61 -14.66 10.92
N LEU A 195 12.56 -14.23 12.18
CA LEU A 195 11.47 -13.38 12.69
C LEU A 195 11.93 -11.92 12.67
N LEU A 196 11.27 -11.08 11.88
CA LEU A 196 11.52 -9.63 11.86
C LEU A 196 10.31 -8.85 12.38
N PRO A 197 10.55 -7.72 13.08
CA PRO A 197 9.50 -7.06 13.83
C PRO A 197 8.51 -6.29 12.96
N ASN A 198 8.90 -5.82 11.78
CA ASN A 198 8.04 -5.05 10.90
C ASN A 198 8.62 -4.97 9.48
N VAL A 199 7.81 -4.48 8.54
CA VAL A 199 8.18 -4.31 7.13
C VAL A 199 9.45 -3.46 6.94
N LEU A 200 9.65 -2.43 7.78
CA LEU A 200 10.85 -1.59 7.68
C LEU A 200 12.13 -2.35 8.05
N ALA A 201 12.07 -3.17 9.09
CA ALA A 201 13.19 -4.03 9.47
C ALA A 201 13.52 -5.07 8.38
N VAL A 202 12.53 -5.50 7.60
CA VAL A 202 12.78 -6.33 6.40
C VAL A 202 13.53 -5.53 5.36
N MET A 203 13.09 -4.30 5.04
CA MET A 203 13.76 -3.45 4.06
C MET A 203 15.21 -3.14 4.46
N ASP A 204 15.45 -2.82 5.74
CA ASP A 204 16.80 -2.63 6.29
C ASP A 204 17.65 -3.91 6.11
N ARG A 205 17.07 -5.08 6.42
CA ARG A 205 17.74 -6.38 6.29
C ARG A 205 18.13 -6.71 4.85
N LEU A 206 17.30 -6.32 3.90
CA LEU A 206 17.52 -6.50 2.47
C LEU A 206 18.46 -5.45 1.86
N GLY A 207 19.04 -4.56 2.68
CA GLY A 207 20.01 -3.56 2.21
C GLY A 207 19.37 -2.28 1.67
N TYR A 208 18.09 -2.05 1.94
CA TYR A 208 17.34 -0.86 1.51
C TYR A 208 16.87 -0.02 2.71
N PRO A 209 17.79 0.56 3.52
CA PRO A 209 17.41 1.32 4.69
C PRO A 209 16.61 2.58 4.36
N GLN A 210 15.58 2.85 5.17
CA GLN A 210 14.70 3.99 4.95
C GLN A 210 15.35 5.31 5.37
N GLN A 211 15.24 6.31 4.51
CA GLN A 211 15.70 7.68 4.69
C GLN A 211 14.59 8.65 4.27
N PHE A 212 14.64 9.88 4.78
CA PHE A 212 13.78 10.94 4.29
C PHE A 212 14.47 11.70 3.17
N GLY A 213 13.75 11.93 2.07
CA GLY A 213 14.15 12.82 0.99
C GLY A 213 13.25 14.06 0.96
N ASP A 214 13.72 15.07 0.22
CA ASP A 214 12.93 16.26 -0.07
C ASP A 214 11.95 15.95 -1.21
N ALA A 215 10.64 16.01 -0.91
CA ALA A 215 9.62 15.78 -1.92
C ALA A 215 9.53 16.95 -2.91
N GLU A 216 9.83 18.18 -2.49
CA GLU A 216 9.76 19.35 -3.36
C GLU A 216 10.82 19.26 -4.46
N GLU A 217 12.05 18.89 -4.11
CA GLU A 217 13.14 18.69 -5.07
C GLU A 217 12.78 17.61 -6.10
N ILE A 218 12.21 16.49 -5.67
CA ILE A 218 11.87 15.37 -6.56
C ILE A 218 10.68 15.70 -7.46
N THR A 219 9.65 16.34 -6.91
CA THR A 219 8.44 16.72 -7.67
C THR A 219 8.68 17.87 -8.64
N ALA A 220 9.74 18.65 -8.45
CA ALA A 220 10.15 19.73 -9.35
C ALA A 220 10.84 19.22 -10.64
N ARG A 221 11.26 17.96 -10.71
CA ARG A 221 11.92 17.38 -11.88
C ARG A 221 10.98 17.28 -13.08
N GLU A 222 11.51 17.54 -14.28
CA GLU A 222 10.75 17.52 -15.53
C GLU A 222 10.16 16.13 -15.84
N ASP A 223 10.95 15.07 -15.64
CA ASP A 223 10.52 13.68 -15.86
C ASP A 223 9.36 13.27 -14.93
N PHE A 224 9.39 13.70 -13.66
CA PHE A 224 8.30 13.52 -12.73
C PHE A 224 7.02 14.23 -13.19
N GLN A 225 7.14 15.49 -13.61
CA GLN A 225 5.97 16.28 -14.05
C GLN A 225 5.33 15.67 -15.30
N GLN A 226 6.14 15.18 -16.24
CA GLN A 226 5.65 14.49 -17.43
C GLN A 226 4.94 13.17 -17.06
N ALA A 227 5.57 12.34 -16.22
CA ALA A 227 4.95 11.08 -15.78
C ALA A 227 3.64 11.29 -15.01
N LEU A 228 3.55 12.36 -14.20
CA LEU A 228 2.30 12.73 -13.53
C LEU A 228 1.22 13.13 -14.55
N LEU A 229 1.58 13.93 -15.55
CA LEU A 229 0.63 14.33 -16.59
C LEU A 229 0.12 13.13 -17.38
N ASP A 230 1.01 12.23 -17.78
CA ASP A 230 0.67 10.99 -18.49
C ASP A 230 -0.26 10.10 -17.67
N ALA A 231 0.00 10.00 -16.35
CA ALA A 231 -0.89 9.31 -15.43
C ALA A 231 -2.27 9.97 -15.41
N VAL A 232 -2.35 11.29 -15.20
CA VAL A 232 -3.63 12.02 -15.19
C VAL A 232 -4.40 11.80 -16.49
N ILE A 233 -3.76 11.94 -17.65
CA ILE A 233 -4.39 11.72 -18.95
C ILE A 233 -5.01 10.32 -19.03
N ARG A 234 -4.26 9.30 -18.57
CA ARG A 234 -4.70 7.91 -18.54
C ARG A 234 -5.90 7.68 -17.62
N PHE A 235 -5.90 8.29 -16.44
CA PHE A 235 -6.92 8.03 -15.42
C PHE A 235 -8.20 8.86 -15.58
N THR A 236 -8.13 10.01 -16.26
CA THR A 236 -9.29 10.92 -16.37
C THR A 236 -10.08 10.79 -17.68
N VAL A 237 -9.59 10.03 -18.67
CA VAL A 237 -10.21 9.81 -20.00
C VAL A 237 -10.73 11.13 -20.61
N PHE A 238 -9.82 11.97 -21.10
CA PHE A 238 -10.19 13.21 -21.74
C PHE A 238 -10.76 13.00 -23.15
N PRO A 239 -11.78 13.78 -23.58
CA PRO A 239 -12.18 13.85 -24.98
C PRO A 239 -11.01 14.27 -25.89
N GLY A 240 -10.92 13.72 -27.10
CA GLY A 240 -9.79 13.98 -28.02
C GLY A 240 -9.51 15.45 -28.32
N ARG A 241 -10.55 16.31 -28.31
CA ARG A 241 -10.39 17.77 -28.46
C ARG A 241 -9.67 18.41 -27.28
N GLN A 242 -9.88 17.91 -26.05
CA GLN A 242 -9.18 18.41 -24.86
C GLN A 242 -7.74 17.89 -24.83
N LEU A 243 -7.49 16.64 -25.25
CA LEU A 243 -6.13 16.11 -25.40
C LEU A 243 -5.29 16.95 -26.37
N ALA A 244 -5.81 17.24 -27.56
CA ALA A 244 -5.11 18.10 -28.54
C ALA A 244 -4.84 19.52 -28.01
N GLN A 245 -5.69 20.04 -27.12
CA GLN A 245 -5.44 21.34 -26.46
C GLN A 245 -4.39 21.25 -25.36
N MET A 246 -4.20 20.07 -24.76
CA MET A 246 -3.20 19.84 -23.72
C MET A 246 -1.80 19.61 -24.30
N GLU A 247 -1.68 19.09 -25.53
CA GLU A 247 -0.39 18.87 -26.21
C GLU A 247 0.42 20.17 -26.36
N ASP A 248 -0.23 21.30 -26.65
CA ASP A 248 0.40 22.61 -26.80
C ASP A 248 0.36 23.46 -25.50
N GLY A 249 -0.18 22.90 -24.41
CA GLY A 249 -0.43 23.62 -23.16
C GLY A 249 0.80 23.70 -22.25
N GLU A 250 0.97 24.84 -21.57
CA GLU A 250 1.98 24.98 -20.52
C GLU A 250 1.52 24.22 -19.27
N VAL A 251 2.26 23.18 -18.90
CA VAL A 251 1.95 22.32 -17.74
C VAL A 251 2.66 22.90 -16.52
N THR A 252 1.90 23.07 -15.44
CA THR A 252 2.44 23.44 -14.13
C THR A 252 1.96 22.44 -13.10
N VAL A 253 2.91 21.80 -12.42
CA VAL A 253 2.68 20.88 -11.32
C VAL A 253 3.09 21.57 -10.02
N ARG A 254 2.26 21.49 -9.01
CA ARG A 254 2.58 21.97 -7.67
C ARG A 254 2.19 20.94 -6.63
N PHE A 255 3.18 20.46 -5.88
CA PHE A 255 2.93 19.67 -4.68
C PHE A 255 2.31 20.57 -3.59
N LYS A 256 1.19 20.14 -3.02
CA LYS A 256 0.41 20.94 -2.05
C LYS A 256 0.69 20.59 -0.60
N ASP A 257 1.31 19.44 -0.35
CA ASP A 257 1.60 18.97 1.00
C ASP A 257 3.03 19.37 1.41
N ASP A 258 3.27 19.42 2.72
CA ASP A 258 4.59 19.51 3.35
C ASP A 258 5.31 18.15 3.38
N GLY A 259 4.87 17.24 2.51
CA GLY A 259 5.17 15.82 2.56
C GLY A 259 6.67 15.52 2.48
N LYS A 260 7.10 14.52 3.25
CA LYS A 260 8.44 13.95 3.15
C LYS A 260 8.45 12.82 2.13
N ALA A 261 9.41 12.80 1.24
CA ALA A 261 9.67 11.63 0.41
C ALA A 261 10.29 10.53 1.27
N ARG A 262 9.86 9.28 1.07
CA ARG A 262 10.48 8.11 1.70
C ARG A 262 11.45 7.51 0.70
N GLN A 263 12.73 7.62 0.97
CA GLN A 263 13.79 7.06 0.13
C GLN A 263 14.35 5.78 0.75
N CYS A 264 14.66 4.79 -0.07
CA CYS A 264 15.45 3.63 0.31
C CYS A 264 16.59 3.51 -0.68
N ARG A 265 17.82 3.27 -0.21
CA ARG A 265 19.00 3.18 -1.08
C ARG A 265 19.72 1.86 -0.80
N GLY A 266 19.90 1.05 -1.83
CA GLY A 266 20.55 -0.26 -1.75
C GLY A 266 21.07 -0.69 -3.12
N GLU A 267 22.25 -1.31 -3.15
CA GLU A 267 22.81 -1.96 -4.35
C GLU A 267 22.91 -1.08 -5.62
N GLY A 268 23.12 0.23 -5.45
CA GLY A 268 23.18 1.18 -6.58
C GLY A 268 21.81 1.66 -7.06
N THR A 269 20.72 1.21 -6.43
CA THR A 269 19.36 1.66 -6.70
C THR A 269 18.80 2.53 -5.56
N ARG A 270 18.12 3.62 -5.91
CA ARG A 270 17.34 4.48 -5.02
C ARG A 270 15.85 4.34 -5.34
N LEU A 271 15.08 3.97 -4.33
CA LEU A 271 13.63 3.85 -4.39
C LEU A 271 12.99 4.97 -3.59
N THR A 272 12.18 5.80 -4.22
CA THR A 272 11.50 6.93 -3.58
C THR A 272 10.00 6.75 -3.66
N SER A 273 9.31 6.77 -2.52
CA SER A 273 7.85 6.90 -2.46
C SER A 273 7.44 8.29 -1.99
N ILE A 274 6.55 8.94 -2.74
CA ILE A 274 5.97 10.24 -2.39
C ILE A 274 4.46 10.10 -2.41
N SER A 275 3.81 10.46 -1.30
CA SER A 275 2.36 10.49 -1.19
C SER A 275 1.91 11.91 -0.91
N GLY A 276 0.85 12.33 -1.57
CA GLY A 276 0.22 13.60 -1.29
C GLY A 276 -0.70 14.08 -2.41
N THR A 277 -0.93 15.37 -2.41
CA THR A 277 -1.79 16.05 -3.39
C THR A 277 -0.96 16.92 -4.32
N TRP A 278 -1.11 16.69 -5.62
CA TRP A 278 -0.55 17.54 -6.66
C TRP A 278 -1.65 18.37 -7.32
N SER A 279 -1.41 19.65 -7.46
CA SER A 279 -2.14 20.49 -8.39
C SER A 279 -1.49 20.37 -9.76
N VAL A 280 -2.22 19.86 -10.74
CA VAL A 280 -1.79 19.88 -12.13
C VAL A 280 -2.62 20.93 -12.87
N ARG A 281 -1.96 21.81 -13.61
CA ARG A 281 -2.64 22.82 -14.40
C ARG A 281 -2.03 22.84 -15.79
N VAL A 282 -2.87 22.58 -16.78
CA VAL A 282 -2.50 22.75 -18.19
C VAL A 282 -3.09 24.06 -18.69
N VAL A 283 -2.23 25.04 -18.97
CA VAL A 283 -2.59 26.36 -19.46
C VAL A 283 -2.55 26.35 -20.99
N THR A 284 -3.70 26.47 -21.63
CA THR A 284 -3.84 26.41 -23.08
C THR A 284 -3.86 27.80 -23.73
N GLU A 285 -4.19 28.84 -22.96
CA GLU A 285 -4.20 30.22 -23.42
C GLU A 285 -3.98 31.18 -22.24
N ARG A 286 -3.02 32.11 -22.35
CA ARG A 286 -2.86 33.22 -21.39
C ARG A 286 -3.74 34.38 -21.82
N LEU A 287 -4.68 34.78 -20.96
CA LEU A 287 -5.59 35.88 -21.28
C LEU A 287 -4.88 37.22 -21.03
N PRO A 288 -5.03 38.20 -21.94
CA PRO A 288 -4.38 39.50 -21.81
C PRO A 288 -4.83 40.19 -20.51
N ARG A 289 -3.86 40.81 -19.82
CA ARG A 289 -4.14 41.66 -18.66
C ARG A 289 -4.95 42.88 -19.12
N ARG A 290 -6.06 43.19 -18.45
CA ARG A 290 -6.78 44.44 -18.75
C ARG A 290 -5.94 45.65 -18.33
N PRO A 291 -6.17 46.83 -18.96
CA PRO A 291 -5.39 48.05 -18.70
C PRO A 291 -5.47 48.58 -17.26
N ASP A 292 -6.50 48.19 -16.50
CA ASP A 292 -6.71 48.55 -15.09
C ASP A 292 -5.89 47.68 -14.12
N GLY A 293 -5.07 46.76 -14.63
CA GLY A 293 -4.29 45.81 -13.83
C GLY A 293 -5.12 44.66 -13.25
N HIS A 294 -6.42 44.58 -13.57
CA HIS A 294 -7.31 43.50 -13.16
C HIS A 294 -7.55 42.52 -14.31
N GLY A 295 -7.73 41.24 -14.00
CA GLY A 295 -7.94 40.22 -15.02
C GLY A 295 -6.70 39.97 -15.87
N GLY A 296 -5.72 39.27 -15.30
CA GLY A 296 -4.84 38.37 -16.06
C GLY A 296 -5.28 36.96 -15.70
N GLY A 297 -5.96 36.31 -16.62
CA GLY A 297 -6.46 34.95 -16.43
C GLY A 297 -5.70 33.96 -17.30
N TYR A 298 -6.11 32.71 -17.22
CA TYR A 298 -5.70 31.70 -18.17
C TYR A 298 -6.91 30.85 -18.51
N ARG A 299 -6.94 30.33 -19.73
CA ARG A 299 -7.79 29.22 -20.09
C ARG A 299 -6.97 27.95 -19.89
N GLY A 300 -7.56 26.96 -19.22
CA GLY A 300 -6.83 25.74 -18.92
C GLY A 300 -7.63 24.74 -18.10
N PHE A 301 -6.98 23.63 -17.83
CA PHE A 301 -7.53 22.49 -17.10
C PHE A 301 -6.82 22.38 -15.75
N PRO A 302 -7.31 23.04 -14.68
CA PRO A 302 -6.89 22.76 -13.33
C PRO A 302 -7.41 21.39 -12.91
N MET A 303 -6.54 20.63 -12.27
CA MET A 303 -6.78 19.28 -11.80
C MET A 303 -6.11 19.16 -10.44
N ALA A 304 -6.73 18.42 -9.53
CA ALA A 304 -6.08 17.99 -8.31
C ALA A 304 -5.96 16.47 -8.36
N VAL A 305 -4.75 15.98 -8.14
CA VAL A 305 -4.44 14.56 -8.11
C VAL A 305 -4.01 14.25 -6.69
N GLU A 306 -4.78 13.41 -6.03
CA GLU A 306 -4.35 12.81 -4.77
C GLU A 306 -3.86 11.41 -5.08
N GLY A 307 -2.69 11.06 -4.59
CA GLY A 307 -2.15 9.75 -4.89
C GLY A 307 -0.78 9.50 -4.34
N THR A 308 -0.12 8.53 -4.95
CA THR A 308 1.21 8.11 -4.57
C THR A 308 2.04 7.85 -5.81
N VAL A 309 3.31 8.18 -5.70
CA VAL A 309 4.32 7.92 -6.72
C VAL A 309 5.37 6.99 -6.14
N LEU A 310 5.79 6.02 -6.95
CA LEU A 310 7.03 5.29 -6.75
C LEU A 310 8.00 5.71 -7.85
N LEU A 311 9.16 6.23 -7.45
CA LEU A 311 10.29 6.46 -8.33
C LEU A 311 11.35 5.39 -8.06
N VAL A 312 11.86 4.80 -9.13
CA VAL A 312 12.98 3.87 -9.12
C VAL A 312 14.11 4.54 -9.90
N GLU A 313 15.25 4.71 -9.26
CA GLU A 313 16.43 5.31 -9.86
C GLU A 313 17.59 4.33 -9.71
N ASP A 314 18.11 3.84 -10.81
CA ASP A 314 19.27 2.94 -10.80
C ASP A 314 20.53 3.72 -11.24
N ASP A 315 21.67 3.47 -10.61
CA ASP A 315 22.93 4.17 -10.86
C ASP A 315 23.37 3.98 -12.32
N GLY A 316 22.98 4.93 -13.17
CA GLY A 316 23.30 4.94 -14.61
C GLY A 316 22.18 4.55 -15.57
N GLN A 317 20.93 4.36 -15.12
CA GLN A 317 19.77 4.07 -15.99
C GLN A 317 18.60 5.05 -15.82
N GLN A 318 17.56 4.85 -16.64
CA GLN A 318 16.34 5.65 -16.71
C GLN A 318 15.54 5.57 -15.39
N THR A 319 15.03 6.72 -14.92
CA THR A 319 14.12 6.75 -13.78
C THR A 319 12.77 6.16 -14.20
N GLU A 320 12.31 5.11 -13.54
CA GLU A 320 10.94 4.60 -13.69
C GLU A 320 10.04 5.30 -12.68
N ILE A 321 8.90 5.83 -13.15
CA ILE A 321 7.96 6.59 -12.33
C ILE A 321 6.56 5.99 -12.50
N ASP A 322 6.03 5.44 -11.42
CA ASP A 322 4.72 4.79 -11.39
C ASP A 322 3.77 5.54 -10.44
N PHE A 323 2.61 5.95 -10.98
CA PHE A 323 1.59 6.73 -10.27
C PHE A 323 0.37 5.88 -9.93
N VAL A 324 -0.02 5.93 -8.65
CA VAL A 324 -1.28 5.38 -8.13
C VAL A 324 -2.15 6.53 -7.66
N PRO A 325 -3.07 7.06 -8.51
CA PRO A 325 -4.03 8.03 -8.04
C PRO A 325 -5.03 7.37 -7.11
N GLN A 326 -5.28 8.00 -5.99
CA GLN A 326 -6.42 7.73 -5.11
C GLN A 326 -7.64 8.52 -5.59
N SER A 327 -7.42 9.75 -6.06
CA SER A 327 -8.47 10.55 -6.68
C SER A 327 -7.88 11.50 -7.74
N VAL A 328 -8.66 11.76 -8.79
CA VAL A 328 -8.40 12.85 -9.74
C VAL A 328 -9.65 13.73 -9.75
N HIS A 329 -9.51 14.95 -9.29
CA HIS A 329 -10.58 15.92 -9.22
C HIS A 329 -10.45 16.96 -10.35
N LEU A 330 -11.46 16.97 -11.22
CA LEU A 330 -11.68 18.02 -12.21
C LEU A 330 -12.71 19.00 -11.64
N PRO A 331 -12.37 20.29 -11.41
CA PRO A 331 -13.30 21.28 -10.86
C PRO A 331 -14.57 21.54 -11.69
N TRP A 332 -14.67 20.94 -12.88
CA TRP A 332 -15.69 21.22 -13.89
C TRP A 332 -16.47 19.95 -14.31
N ALA A 333 -16.16 18.79 -13.72
CA ALA A 333 -16.81 17.51 -14.03
C ALA A 333 -17.83 17.12 -12.95
#